data_AF-A0A0C2GQS8-F1
#
_entry.id   AF-A0A0C2GQS8-F1
#
_cell.length_a   1.000
_cell.length_b   1.000
_cell.length_c   1.000
_cell.angle_alpha   90.00
_cell.angle_beta   90.00
_cell.angle_gamma   90.00
#
_symmetry.space_group_name_H-M   'P 1'
#
loop_
_entity.id
_entity.type
_entity.pdbx_description
1 polymer ?
#
loop_
_entity_poly.entity_id
_entity_poly.type
_entity_poly.pdbx_seq_one_letter_code
_entity_poly.pdbx_strand_id
1 'polypeptide(L)'
;MIPNDVIYQETLGGPFLAFYDILMMNTHYKCLDKCKKDLKAAKCKIGGFPHPRDCTKCICPSGYGGPLCDQRPSGCGQVLQASKDYQNLTSTIGNPKKKEQEDYEICNYWIESPAGTQIEVRIDKISGDFANDGCRYFGVELNTQKDQLATGYRVVWNVGGVIAVTVE
;
A
#
# COMPACT_ATOMS: atom_id res chain seq x y z
N MET A 1 -12.94 14.59 12.36
CA MET A 1 -11.90 13.80 13.06
C MET A 1 -10.56 14.43 12.74
N ILE A 2 -9.64 14.54 13.70
CA ILE A 2 -8.28 15.07 13.48
C ILE A 2 -7.33 13.94 13.89
N PRO A 3 -6.35 13.55 13.05
CA PRO A 3 -5.43 12.48 13.40
C PRO A 3 -4.47 12.98 14.49
N ASN A 4 -4.00 12.07 15.35
CA ASN A 4 -2.97 12.39 16.33
C ASN A 4 -1.66 12.82 15.67
N ASP A 5 -1.35 12.21 14.53
CA ASP A 5 -0.22 12.58 13.70
C ASP A 5 -0.71 13.26 12.42
N VAL A 6 -0.28 14.50 12.23
CA VAL A 6 -0.76 15.41 11.17
C VAL A 6 -0.44 14.91 9.77
N ILE A 7 0.58 14.05 9.60
CA ILE A 7 0.91 13.48 8.28
C ILE A 7 -0.13 12.46 7.80
N TYR A 8 -1.04 12.01 8.66
CA TYR A 8 -2.20 11.18 8.28
C TYR A 8 -3.44 11.99 7.88
N GLN A 9 -3.38 13.33 7.86
CA GLN A 9 -4.55 14.19 7.56
C GLN A 9 -5.23 13.79 6.24
N GLU A 10 -4.44 13.55 5.20
CA GLU A 10 -4.91 13.17 3.86
C GLU A 10 -5.28 11.69 3.73
N THR A 11 -4.92 10.86 4.73
CA THR A 11 -5.32 9.44 4.77
C THR A 11 -6.76 9.27 5.25
N LEU A 12 -7.26 10.20 6.08
CA LEU A 12 -8.61 10.11 6.65
C LEU A 12 -9.70 10.35 5.61
N GLY A 13 -10.82 9.62 5.72
CA GLY A 13 -12.01 9.85 4.90
C GLY A 13 -11.89 9.41 3.44
N GLY A 14 -10.81 8.71 3.08
CA GLY A 14 -10.61 8.19 1.73
C GLY A 14 -11.57 7.04 1.38
N PRO A 15 -11.86 6.82 0.08
CA PRO A 15 -12.73 5.75 -0.40
C PRO A 15 -12.08 4.36 -0.39
N PHE A 16 -10.83 4.25 0.05
CA PHE A 16 -10.06 3.02 0.07
C PHE A 16 -10.47 2.15 1.26
N LEU A 17 -10.76 0.87 1.01
CA LEU A 17 -10.95 -0.12 2.07
C LEU A 17 -9.62 -0.38 2.77
N ALA A 18 -9.56 -0.18 4.10
CA ALA A 18 -8.39 -0.56 4.87
C ALA A 18 -8.36 -2.09 5.03
N PHE A 19 -7.15 -2.66 5.12
CA PHE A 19 -7.03 -4.10 5.34
C PHE A 19 -7.68 -4.53 6.68
N TYR A 20 -7.63 -3.67 7.70
CA TYR A 20 -8.34 -3.89 8.95
C TYR A 20 -9.86 -3.94 8.80
N ASP A 21 -10.46 -3.21 7.87
CA ASP A 21 -11.90 -3.32 7.59
C ASP A 21 -12.24 -4.71 7.03
N ILE A 22 -11.42 -5.17 6.08
CA ILE A 22 -11.54 -6.50 5.49
C ILE A 22 -11.37 -7.57 6.56
N LEU A 23 -10.35 -7.45 7.41
CA LEU A 23 -10.08 -8.39 8.50
C LEU A 23 -11.21 -8.39 9.54
N MET A 24 -11.69 -7.22 9.94
CA MET A 24 -12.78 -7.06 10.89
C MET A 24 -14.05 -7.75 10.38
N MET A 25 -14.43 -7.50 9.12
CA MET A 25 -15.62 -8.13 8.53
C MET A 25 -15.46 -9.65 8.42
N ASN A 26 -14.30 -10.13 7.97
CA ASN A 26 -14.05 -11.58 7.88
C ASN A 26 -14.03 -12.25 9.27
N THR A 27 -13.58 -11.53 10.30
CA THR A 27 -13.62 -12.01 11.69
C THR A 27 -15.06 -12.05 12.21
N HIS A 28 -15.82 -10.96 12.02
CA HIS A 28 -17.21 -10.85 12.49
C HIS A 28 -18.10 -11.96 11.93
N TYR A 29 -17.98 -12.24 10.64
CA TYR A 29 -18.75 -13.30 9.97
C TYR A 29 -18.10 -14.70 10.06
N LYS A 30 -17.04 -14.87 10.87
CA LYS A 30 -16.33 -16.15 11.08
C LYS A 30 -15.80 -16.78 9.78
N CYS A 31 -15.46 -15.96 8.78
CA CYS A 31 -14.88 -16.42 7.52
C CYS A 31 -13.52 -17.09 7.73
N LEU A 32 -12.74 -16.62 8.70
CA LEU A 32 -11.40 -17.15 9.01
C LEU A 32 -11.44 -18.61 9.48
N ASP A 33 -12.58 -19.08 10.00
CA ASP A 33 -12.73 -20.46 10.50
C ASP A 33 -12.77 -21.48 9.37
N LYS A 34 -13.15 -21.07 8.15
CA LYS A 34 -13.33 -21.97 7.01
C LYS A 34 -12.05 -22.72 6.62
N CYS A 35 -10.89 -22.10 6.81
CA CYS A 35 -9.60 -22.68 6.47
C CYS A 35 -8.87 -23.33 7.64
N LYS A 36 -9.40 -23.27 8.88
CA LYS A 36 -8.70 -23.78 10.08
C LYS A 36 -8.42 -25.28 10.04
N LYS A 37 -9.29 -26.06 9.40
CA LYS A 37 -9.17 -27.52 9.30
C LYS A 37 -8.57 -27.98 7.96
N ASP A 38 -8.25 -27.04 7.07
CA ASP A 38 -7.66 -27.37 5.77
C ASP A 38 -6.14 -27.51 5.91
N LEU A 39 -5.63 -28.72 5.68
CA LEU A 39 -4.20 -29.00 5.71
C LEU A 39 -3.43 -28.31 4.59
N LYS A 40 -4.12 -27.87 3.53
CA LYS A 40 -3.56 -27.10 2.41
C LYS A 40 -3.64 -25.59 2.63
N ALA A 41 -4.13 -25.14 3.78
CA ALA A 41 -4.25 -23.72 4.08
C ALA A 41 -2.89 -23.02 3.97
N ALA A 42 -2.87 -21.91 3.25
CA ALA A 42 -1.70 -21.08 3.02
C ALA A 42 -1.21 -20.47 4.34
N LYS A 43 0.12 -20.48 4.52
CA LYS A 43 0.79 -19.79 5.63
C LYS A 43 1.12 -18.36 5.23
N CYS A 44 0.13 -17.48 5.37
CA CYS A 44 0.23 -16.09 4.97
C CYS A 44 1.31 -15.33 5.75
N LYS A 45 2.01 -14.44 5.04
CA LYS A 45 3.02 -13.53 5.58
C LYS A 45 2.42 -12.15 5.82
N ILE A 46 3.18 -11.31 6.52
CA ILE A 46 2.85 -9.89 6.76
C ILE A 46 1.44 -9.71 7.36
N GLY A 47 1.00 -10.65 8.20
CA GLY A 47 -0.32 -10.61 8.84
C GLY A 47 -1.52 -10.80 7.91
N GLY A 48 -1.31 -11.23 6.66
CA GLY A 48 -2.37 -11.71 5.78
C GLY A 48 -3.11 -12.93 6.36
N PHE A 49 -4.26 -13.27 5.80
CA PHE A 49 -5.04 -14.45 6.24
C PHE A 49 -5.55 -15.29 5.05
N PRO A 50 -5.76 -16.61 5.24
CA PRO A 50 -6.20 -17.49 4.15
C PRO A 50 -7.52 -17.04 3.55
N HIS A 51 -7.61 -17.07 2.22
CA HIS A 51 -8.80 -16.64 1.51
C HIS A 51 -9.96 -17.63 1.80
N PRO A 52 -11.10 -17.18 2.32
CA PRO A 52 -12.15 -18.06 2.86
C PRO A 52 -12.90 -18.90 1.81
N ARG A 53 -12.68 -18.62 0.51
CA ARG A 53 -13.21 -19.41 -0.63
C ARG A 53 -12.14 -20.27 -1.31
N ASP A 54 -10.88 -20.10 -0.95
CA ASP A 54 -9.74 -20.79 -1.54
C ASP A 54 -8.58 -20.71 -0.55
N CYS A 55 -8.49 -21.70 0.32
CA CYS A 55 -7.55 -21.69 1.43
C CYS A 55 -6.09 -21.77 0.97
N THR A 56 -5.81 -22.06 -0.31
CA THR A 56 -4.44 -22.20 -0.85
C THR A 56 -3.76 -20.87 -1.15
N LYS A 57 -4.50 -19.75 -1.04
CA LYS A 57 -3.99 -18.39 -1.20
C LYS A 57 -4.43 -17.48 -0.05
N CYS A 58 -3.77 -16.33 0.06
CA CYS A 58 -4.02 -15.35 1.10
C CYS A 58 -4.75 -14.12 0.58
N ILE A 59 -5.51 -13.47 1.46
CA ILE A 59 -5.89 -12.07 1.33
C ILE A 59 -4.77 -11.25 1.97
N CYS A 60 -4.20 -10.32 1.20
CA CYS A 60 -2.98 -9.61 1.55
C CYS A 60 -3.25 -8.16 1.95
N PRO A 61 -2.43 -7.59 2.85
CA PRO A 61 -2.43 -6.16 3.12
C PRO A 61 -2.08 -5.35 1.87
N SER A 62 -2.45 -4.06 1.86
CA SER A 62 -2.12 -3.15 0.76
C SER A 62 -0.60 -3.11 0.54
N GLY A 63 -0.17 -3.17 -0.73
CA GLY A 63 1.24 -3.23 -1.07
C GLY A 63 1.87 -4.63 -1.09
N TYR A 64 1.13 -5.68 -0.70
CA TYR A 64 1.60 -7.07 -0.69
C TYR A 64 0.70 -7.97 -1.55
N GLY A 65 1.30 -9.00 -2.14
CA GLY A 65 0.63 -9.90 -3.07
C GLY A 65 1.30 -11.27 -3.17
N GLY A 66 0.93 -12.01 -4.21
CA GLY A 66 1.28 -13.42 -4.35
C GLY A 66 0.42 -14.33 -3.45
N PRO A 67 0.55 -15.66 -3.59
CA PRO A 67 -0.27 -16.60 -2.82
C PRO A 67 -0.09 -16.50 -1.32
N LEU A 68 1.08 -16.03 -0.85
CA LEU A 68 1.44 -15.97 0.57
C LEU A 68 1.66 -14.55 1.11
N CYS A 69 1.38 -13.49 0.34
CA CYS A 69 1.65 -12.09 0.73
C CYS A 69 3.14 -11.76 0.95
N ASP A 70 4.03 -12.48 0.26
CA ASP A 70 5.49 -12.34 0.31
C ASP A 70 6.08 -11.75 -0.98
N GLN A 71 5.22 -11.27 -1.87
CA GLN A 71 5.61 -10.72 -3.16
C GLN A 71 5.02 -9.33 -3.35
N ARG A 72 5.67 -8.51 -4.17
CA ARG A 72 5.08 -7.29 -4.69
C ARG A 72 3.83 -7.63 -5.52
N PRO A 73 2.71 -6.91 -5.36
CA PRO A 73 1.53 -7.13 -6.20
C PRO A 73 1.86 -7.09 -7.69
N SER A 74 1.18 -7.94 -8.46
CA SER A 74 1.28 -7.92 -9.92
C SER A 74 0.78 -6.60 -10.50
N GLY A 75 1.34 -6.18 -11.64
CA GLY A 75 1.02 -4.91 -12.28
C GLY A 75 2.22 -3.97 -12.32
N CYS A 76 1.94 -2.68 -12.49
CA CYS A 76 2.97 -1.63 -12.56
C CYS A 76 3.69 -1.43 -11.22
N GLY A 77 4.83 -0.75 -11.28
CA GLY A 77 5.77 -0.59 -10.18
C GLY A 77 6.94 -1.58 -10.25
N GLN A 78 7.86 -1.49 -9.30
CA GLN A 78 9.13 -2.22 -9.32
C GLN A 78 9.71 -2.40 -7.92
N VAL A 79 10.69 -3.31 -7.80
CA VAL A 79 11.54 -3.41 -6.62
C VAL A 79 12.79 -2.56 -6.87
N LEU A 80 13.09 -1.65 -5.95
CA LEU A 80 14.23 -0.74 -5.98
C LEU A 80 15.16 -1.09 -4.83
N GLN A 81 16.46 -1.15 -5.12
CA GLN A 81 17.48 -1.27 -4.08
C GLN A 81 17.96 0.14 -3.74
N ALA A 82 17.74 0.56 -2.50
CA ALA A 82 18.19 1.86 -2.03
C ALA A 82 19.73 1.92 -2.00
N SER A 83 20.29 3.10 -2.29
CA SER A 83 21.73 3.38 -2.26
C SER A 83 22.03 4.55 -1.35
N LYS A 84 23.30 4.81 -1.01
CA LYS A 84 23.67 6.01 -0.24
C LYS A 84 23.31 7.32 -0.94
N ASP A 85 23.32 7.32 -2.27
CA ASP A 85 22.91 8.48 -3.06
C ASP A 85 21.43 8.39 -3.44
N TYR A 86 20.78 9.54 -3.57
CA TYR A 86 19.40 9.67 -4.05
C TYR A 86 19.26 9.12 -5.47
N GLN A 87 18.34 8.16 -5.63
CA GLN A 87 17.90 7.67 -6.93
C GLN A 87 16.54 8.26 -7.29
N ASN A 88 16.42 8.82 -8.50
CA ASN A 88 15.17 9.40 -8.99
C ASN A 88 14.18 8.31 -9.43
N LEU A 89 12.96 8.36 -8.89
CA LEU A 89 11.82 7.56 -9.35
C LEU A 89 10.71 8.48 -9.89
N THR A 90 10.46 8.36 -11.19
CA THR A 90 9.34 9.04 -11.86
C THR A 90 8.32 8.00 -12.32
N SER A 91 7.04 8.25 -12.03
CA SER A 91 5.94 7.42 -12.49
C SER A 91 4.77 8.27 -12.95
N THR A 92 4.07 7.81 -13.99
CA THR A 92 2.83 8.40 -14.46
C THR A 92 1.76 7.32 -14.42
N ILE A 93 0.71 7.56 -13.62
CA ILE A 93 -0.35 6.59 -13.35
C ILE A 93 -1.68 7.23 -13.70
N GLY A 94 -2.59 6.45 -14.26
CA GLY A 94 -3.92 6.89 -14.66
C GLY A 94 -3.96 7.54 -16.04
N ASN A 95 -5.17 7.87 -16.48
CA ASN A 95 -5.42 8.49 -17.78
C ASN A 95 -6.52 9.55 -17.64
N PRO A 96 -6.22 10.85 -17.87
CA PRO A 96 -7.17 11.94 -17.68
C PRO A 96 -8.35 11.90 -18.65
N LYS A 97 -8.27 11.09 -19.72
CA LYS A 97 -9.35 10.89 -20.70
C LYS A 97 -10.28 9.74 -20.33
N LYS A 98 -9.94 8.91 -19.34
CA LYS A 98 -10.84 7.85 -18.84
C LYS A 98 -11.92 8.47 -17.96
N LYS A 99 -13.12 7.91 -18.01
CA LYS A 99 -14.17 8.21 -17.03
C LYS A 99 -13.75 7.71 -15.64
N GLU A 100 -14.25 8.36 -14.59
CA GLU A 100 -14.11 7.89 -13.21
C GLU A 100 -14.54 6.42 -13.12
N GLN A 101 -13.73 5.60 -12.44
CA GLN A 101 -13.99 4.19 -12.17
C GLN A 101 -14.09 3.99 -10.67
N GLU A 102 -14.81 2.95 -10.26
CA GLU A 102 -14.89 2.56 -8.84
C GLU A 102 -13.55 2.02 -8.34
N ASP A 103 -12.81 1.32 -9.21
CA ASP A 103 -11.50 0.75 -8.91
C ASP A 103 -10.36 1.70 -9.28
N TYR A 104 -9.32 1.70 -8.45
CA TYR A 104 -8.10 2.46 -8.69
C TYR A 104 -7.08 1.66 -9.49
N GLU A 105 -6.35 2.37 -10.35
CA GLU A 105 -5.09 1.87 -10.92
C GLU A 105 -3.98 2.08 -9.89
N ILE A 106 -3.43 0.98 -9.35
CA ILE A 106 -2.44 1.00 -8.27
C ILE A 106 -1.11 0.45 -8.78
N CYS A 107 -0.04 1.25 -8.67
CA CYS A 107 1.34 0.79 -8.87
C CYS A 107 2.03 0.61 -7.52
N ASN A 108 2.66 -0.54 -7.33
CA ASN A 108 3.31 -0.88 -6.06
C ASN A 108 4.82 -0.87 -6.23
N TYR A 109 5.50 -0.05 -5.45
CA TYR A 109 6.96 0.05 -5.41
C TYR A 109 7.47 -0.51 -4.10
N TRP A 110 8.39 -1.47 -4.15
CA TRP A 110 9.09 -1.96 -2.97
C TRP A 110 10.47 -1.35 -2.97
N ILE A 111 10.85 -0.74 -1.84
CA ILE A 111 12.18 -0.18 -1.65
C ILE A 111 12.86 -1.02 -0.58
N GLU A 112 13.97 -1.64 -0.95
CA GLU A 112 14.71 -2.56 -0.11
C GLU A 112 16.08 -1.98 0.23
N SER A 113 16.55 -2.28 1.45
CA SER A 113 17.88 -1.95 1.92
C SER A 113 18.41 -3.06 2.83
N PRO A 114 19.73 -3.17 3.03
CA PRO A 114 20.31 -4.13 3.97
C PRO A 114 19.79 -3.92 5.39
N ALA A 115 19.73 -5.01 6.17
CA ALA A 115 19.30 -4.94 7.57
C ALA A 115 20.20 -3.98 8.39
N GLY A 116 19.56 -3.19 9.26
CA GLY A 116 20.25 -2.20 10.10
C GLY A 116 20.50 -0.86 9.44
N THR A 117 19.93 -0.62 8.26
CA THR A 117 19.97 0.68 7.57
C THR A 117 18.61 1.37 7.60
N GLN A 118 18.59 2.69 7.36
CA GLN A 118 17.36 3.46 7.26
C GLN A 118 17.15 3.93 5.82
N ILE A 119 15.96 3.71 5.28
CA ILE A 119 15.58 4.24 3.97
C ILE A 119 14.99 5.64 4.17
N GLU A 120 15.50 6.60 3.40
CA GLU A 120 14.90 7.92 3.27
C GLU A 120 14.13 8.01 1.94
N VAL A 121 12.91 8.56 1.99
CA VAL A 121 12.06 8.80 0.83
C VAL A 121 11.63 10.26 0.82
N ARG A 122 11.89 10.95 -0.29
CA ARG A 122 11.49 12.35 -0.52
C ARG A 122 10.52 12.45 -1.72
N ILE A 123 9.54 13.37 -1.72
CA ILE A 123 8.52 13.57 -2.80
C ILE A 123 8.64 15.00 -3.41
N ASP A 124 8.61 15.18 -4.78
CA ASP A 124 8.89 16.44 -5.60
C ASP A 124 7.68 16.98 -6.19
N LYS A 125 6.99 16.05 -6.76
CA LYS A 125 5.98 16.42 -7.66
C LYS A 125 5.00 15.31 -7.65
N ILE A 126 3.87 15.66 -7.09
CA ILE A 126 2.64 14.97 -7.38
C ILE A 126 1.86 15.95 -8.24
N SER A 127 1.72 15.61 -9.51
CA SER A 127 0.94 16.39 -10.46
C SER A 127 -0.40 15.71 -10.70
N GLY A 128 -1.47 16.45 -10.49
CA GLY A 128 -2.83 16.06 -10.82
C GLY A 128 -3.79 17.23 -10.58
N ASP A 129 -4.94 17.20 -11.24
CA ASP A 129 -5.87 18.34 -11.26
C ASP A 129 -6.82 18.38 -10.05
N PHE A 130 -6.85 17.32 -9.24
CA PHE A 130 -7.85 17.09 -8.19
C PHE A 130 -7.24 16.60 -6.87
N ALA A 131 -6.46 17.44 -6.19
CA ALA A 131 -6.01 17.18 -4.83
C ALA A 131 -7.18 17.42 -3.85
N ASN A 132 -7.73 16.34 -3.29
CA ASN A 132 -8.85 16.38 -2.37
C ASN A 132 -8.52 15.54 -1.13
N ASP A 133 -9.07 15.96 0.01
CA ASP A 133 -9.02 15.22 1.27
C ASP A 133 -9.36 13.74 1.05
N GLY A 134 -8.58 12.85 1.68
CA GLY A 134 -8.78 11.40 1.56
C GLY A 134 -8.21 10.78 0.28
N CYS A 135 -7.52 11.55 -0.56
CA CYS A 135 -6.87 11.07 -1.78
C CYS A 135 -7.84 10.41 -2.78
N ARG A 136 -9.02 11.00 -2.96
CA ARG A 136 -10.12 10.38 -3.72
C ARG A 136 -9.81 10.12 -5.19
N TYR A 137 -8.98 10.93 -5.86
CA TYR A 137 -8.77 10.78 -7.31
C TYR A 137 -7.40 10.22 -7.66
N PHE A 138 -6.38 10.66 -6.92
CA PHE A 138 -5.02 10.16 -7.00
C PHE A 138 -4.37 10.39 -5.65
N GLY A 139 -3.20 9.79 -5.45
CA GLY A 139 -2.36 10.01 -4.28
C GLY A 139 -1.21 9.04 -4.26
N VAL A 140 -0.23 9.34 -3.42
CA VAL A 140 0.87 8.41 -3.09
C VAL A 140 0.67 7.97 -1.66
N GLU A 141 0.67 6.66 -1.42
CA GLU A 141 0.65 6.07 -0.07
C GLU A 141 2.06 5.57 0.29
N LEU A 142 2.58 6.01 1.44
CA LEU A 142 3.86 5.60 1.99
C LEU A 142 3.63 4.66 3.18
N ASN A 143 4.02 3.40 3.03
CA ASN A 143 3.86 2.35 4.05
C ASN A 143 5.16 2.11 4.84
N THR A 144 5.58 3.09 5.63
CA THR A 144 6.84 3.05 6.42
C THR A 144 6.65 2.59 7.86
N GLN A 145 5.41 2.45 8.33
CA GLN A 145 5.06 2.06 9.68
C GLN A 145 5.40 0.60 9.98
N LYS A 146 5.65 0.26 11.25
CA LYS A 146 5.90 -1.13 11.65
C LYS A 146 4.71 -2.05 11.39
N ASP A 147 3.50 -1.54 11.62
CA ASP A 147 2.27 -2.28 11.34
C ASP A 147 1.89 -2.17 9.86
N GLN A 148 2.36 -3.14 9.08
CA GLN A 148 2.10 -3.23 7.64
C GLN A 148 0.64 -3.62 7.30
N LEU A 149 -0.22 -3.84 8.29
CA LEU A 149 -1.67 -4.01 8.08
C LEU A 149 -2.41 -2.67 8.04
N ALA A 150 -1.87 -1.65 8.69
CA ALA A 150 -2.45 -0.31 8.72
C ALA A 150 -2.24 0.40 7.39
N THR A 151 -3.17 1.29 7.02
CA THR A 151 -3.00 2.20 5.89
C THR A 151 -1.87 3.19 6.16
N GLY A 152 -1.04 3.45 5.16
CA GLY A 152 0.07 4.40 5.26
C GLY A 152 -0.34 5.87 5.21
N TYR A 153 0.67 6.72 5.30
CA TYR A 153 0.53 8.16 5.10
C TYR A 153 0.25 8.42 3.63
N ARG A 154 -0.74 9.26 3.33
CA ARG A 154 -1.06 9.62 1.95
C ARG A 154 -0.72 11.06 1.66
N VAL A 155 -0.32 11.33 0.43
CA VAL A 155 0.07 12.66 -0.05
C VAL A 155 -0.55 12.92 -1.41
N VAL A 156 -1.16 14.11 -1.57
CA VAL A 156 -1.82 14.57 -2.82
C VAL A 156 -1.37 15.94 -3.30
N TRP A 157 -0.61 16.68 -2.49
CA TRP A 157 -0.13 18.01 -2.81
C TRP A 157 1.34 18.01 -3.24
N ASN A 158 1.69 19.03 -4.02
CA ASN A 158 3.06 19.31 -4.43
C ASN A 158 3.92 19.65 -3.19
N VAL A 159 4.81 18.74 -2.83
CA VAL A 159 6.00 18.99 -1.99
C VAL A 159 7.19 18.66 -2.89
N GLY A 160 8.30 19.41 -2.91
CA GLY A 160 9.56 19.17 -3.68
C GLY A 160 10.49 17.98 -3.22
N GLY A 161 10.97 17.05 -4.09
CA GLY A 161 11.72 15.73 -4.21
C GLY A 161 11.28 14.52 -5.18
N VAL A 162 11.65 14.33 -6.47
CA VAL A 162 11.22 13.25 -7.42
C VAL A 162 11.53 12.00 -6.67
N ILE A 163 10.63 11.01 -6.52
CA ILE A 163 10.77 10.04 -5.40
C ILE A 163 12.24 9.62 -5.27
N ALA A 164 12.90 10.21 -4.30
CA ALA A 164 14.35 10.21 -4.22
C ALA A 164 14.63 9.28 -3.06
N VAL A 165 15.25 8.15 -3.36
CA VAL A 165 15.46 7.10 -2.39
C VAL A 165 16.93 7.03 -2.01
N THR A 166 17.25 7.13 -0.71
CA THR A 166 18.59 6.84 -0.18
C THR A 166 18.57 5.86 0.98
N VAL A 167 19.77 5.43 1.37
CA VAL A 167 20.08 4.70 2.59
C VAL A 167 21.00 5.57 3.46
N GLU A 168 20.61 5.77 4.71
CA GLU A 168 21.49 6.23 5.80
C GLU A 168 21.97 5.06 6.67
#